data_AF-A0A7S3WU43-F1
#
_entry.id   AF-A0A7S3WU43-F1
#
_cell.length_a   1.000
_cell.length_b   1.000
_cell.length_c   1.000
_cell.angle_alpha   90.00
_cell.angle_beta   90.00
_cell.angle_gamma   90.00
#
_symmetry.space_group_name_H-M   'P 1'
#
loop_
_entity.id
_entity.type
_entity.pdbx_description
1 polymer ?
#
loop_
_entity_poly.entity_id
_entity_poly.type
_entity_poly.pdbx_seq_one_letter_code
_entity_poly.pdbx_strand_id
1 'polypeptide(L)'
;EGGAAANALKLRLKSQAQRNKERKRKDLDAKQAQQRAQRKLAKSVGDLGAIQKEMMEEEDLQAKKREYKLTQRQKRKELEEKEGVVPHTRRLGRTKFKEEA
;
A
#
# COMPACT_ATOMS: atom_id res chain seq x y z
N GLU A 1 10.95 -44.03 -60.26
CA GLU A 1 11.34 -42.67 -59.81
C GLU A 1 10.63 -42.15 -58.54
N GLY A 2 9.94 -42.98 -57.74
CA GLY A 2 9.15 -42.50 -56.58
C GLY A 2 9.89 -42.20 -55.27
N GLY A 3 11.16 -42.60 -55.13
CA GLY A 3 11.89 -42.53 -53.86
C GLY A 3 12.34 -41.12 -53.44
N ALA A 4 12.71 -40.27 -54.41
CA ALA A 4 13.21 -38.92 -54.14
C ALA A 4 12.11 -37.97 -53.63
N ALA A 5 10.92 -38.04 -54.23
CA ALA A 5 9.76 -37.25 -53.83
C ALA A 5 9.28 -37.60 -52.40
N ALA A 6 9.26 -38.89 -52.05
CA ALA A 6 8.88 -39.35 -50.71
C ALA A 6 9.86 -38.87 -49.62
N ASN A 7 11.16 -38.83 -49.92
CA ASN A 7 12.18 -38.34 -48.99
C ASN A 7 12.12 -36.81 -48.80
N ALA A 8 11.87 -36.05 -49.88
CA ALA A 8 11.68 -34.60 -49.80
C ALA A 8 10.45 -34.21 -48.95
N LEU A 9 9.34 -34.95 -49.09
CA LEU A 9 8.14 -34.75 -48.28
C LEU A 9 8.40 -35.02 -46.79
N LYS A 10 9.14 -36.09 -46.45
CA LYS A 10 9.52 -36.41 -45.06
C LYS A 10 10.38 -35.32 -44.43
N LEU A 11 11.35 -34.76 -45.17
CA LEU A 11 12.18 -33.65 -44.69
C LEU A 11 11.36 -32.39 -44.43
N ARG A 12 10.43 -32.06 -45.33
CA ARG A 12 9.53 -30.91 -45.16
C ARG A 12 8.61 -31.05 -43.95
N LEU A 13 8.05 -32.23 -43.72
CA LEU A 13 7.22 -32.53 -42.54
C LEU A 13 8.02 -32.42 -41.24
N LYS A 14 9.26 -32.94 -41.20
CA LYS A 14 10.16 -32.77 -40.04
C LYS A 14 10.47 -31.30 -39.75
N SER A 15 10.74 -30.50 -40.79
CA SER A 15 11.00 -29.07 -40.65
C SER A 15 9.77 -28.31 -40.11
N GLN A 16 8.57 -28.62 -40.60
CA GLN A 16 7.33 -28.03 -40.09
C GLN A 16 7.07 -28.43 -38.63
N ALA A 17 7.31 -29.69 -38.26
CA ALA A 17 7.17 -30.15 -36.89
C ALA A 17 8.11 -29.40 -35.93
N GLN A 18 9.36 -29.17 -36.34
CA GLN A 18 10.32 -28.38 -35.56
C GLN A 18 9.88 -26.92 -35.40
N ARG A 19 9.45 -26.26 -36.48
CA ARG A 19 8.92 -24.89 -36.43
C ARG A 19 7.70 -24.78 -35.51
N ASN A 20 6.79 -25.75 -35.57
CA ASN A 20 5.62 -25.80 -34.70
C ASN A 20 6.01 -26.01 -33.23
N LYS A 21 7.00 -26.86 -32.95
CA LYS A 21 7.52 -27.07 -31.59
C LYS A 21 8.17 -25.81 -31.04
N GLU A 22 8.96 -25.11 -31.85
CA GLU A 22 9.60 -23.86 -31.48
C GLU A 22 8.56 -22.76 -31.19
N ARG A 23 7.54 -22.64 -32.06
CA ARG A 23 6.43 -21.69 -31.85
C ARG A 23 5.69 -21.97 -30.54
N LYS A 24 5.30 -23.23 -30.30
CA LYS A 24 4.65 -23.63 -29.04
C LYS A 24 5.51 -23.30 -27.82
N ARG A 25 6.83 -23.50 -27.91
CA ARG A 25 7.75 -23.16 -26.83
C ARG A 25 7.78 -21.65 -26.57
N LYS A 26 7.92 -20.83 -27.62
CA LYS A 26 7.88 -19.36 -27.50
C LYS A 26 6.56 -18.87 -26.89
N ASP A 27 5.44 -19.46 -27.30
CA ASP A 27 4.13 -19.12 -26.75
C ASP A 27 4.01 -19.48 -25.26
N LEU A 28 4.56 -20.64 -24.85
CA LEU A 28 4.62 -21.04 -23.44
C LEU A 28 5.52 -20.12 -22.62
N ASP A 29 6.71 -19.79 -23.14
CA ASP A 29 7.67 -18.92 -22.47
C ASP A 29 7.08 -17.51 -22.29
N ALA A 30 6.39 -16.98 -23.32
CA ALA A 30 5.69 -15.71 -23.24
C ALA A 30 4.58 -15.72 -22.18
N LYS A 31 3.76 -16.78 -22.13
CA LYS A 31 2.72 -16.95 -21.10
C LYS A 31 3.32 -17.01 -19.70
N GLN A 32 4.43 -17.72 -19.51
CA GLN A 32 5.11 -17.79 -18.21
C GLN A 32 5.70 -16.44 -17.81
N ALA A 33 6.29 -15.70 -18.75
CA ALA A 33 6.78 -14.35 -18.50
C ALA A 33 5.65 -13.40 -18.07
N GLN A 34 4.50 -13.46 -18.77
CA GLN A 34 3.32 -12.68 -18.41
C GLN A 34 2.80 -13.02 -17.00
N GLN A 35 2.70 -14.30 -16.65
CA GLN A 35 2.29 -14.71 -15.31
C GLN A 35 3.26 -14.24 -14.23
N ARG A 36 4.58 -14.29 -14.48
CA ARG A 36 5.57 -13.76 -13.55
C ARG A 36 5.42 -12.24 -13.37
N ALA A 37 5.16 -11.50 -14.45
CA ALA A 37 4.91 -10.06 -14.38
C ALA A 37 3.63 -9.74 -13.60
N GLN A 38 2.53 -10.47 -13.84
CA GLN A 38 1.28 -10.31 -13.09
C GLN A 38 1.46 -10.59 -11.59
N ARG A 39 2.22 -11.63 -11.22
CA ARG A 39 2.53 -11.92 -9.81
C ARG A 39 3.31 -10.78 -9.14
N LYS A 40 4.29 -10.19 -9.84
CA LYS A 40 5.05 -9.03 -9.33
C LYS A 40 4.13 -7.83 -9.12
N LEU A 41 3.26 -7.54 -10.09
CA LEU A 41 2.27 -6.46 -10.01
C LEU A 41 1.31 -6.66 -8.82
N ALA A 42 0.75 -7.86 -8.68
CA ALA A 42 -0.15 -8.19 -7.58
C ALA A 42 0.53 -7.99 -6.21
N LYS A 43 1.80 -8.41 -6.09
CA LYS A 43 2.59 -8.17 -4.88
C LYS A 43 2.78 -6.67 -4.61
N SER A 44 3.20 -5.89 -5.61
CA SER A 44 3.39 -4.44 -5.43
C SER A 44 2.09 -3.71 -5.08
N VAL A 45 0.95 -4.12 -5.64
CA VAL A 45 -0.35 -3.53 -5.29
C VAL A 45 -0.74 -3.89 -3.86
N GLY A 46 -0.48 -5.14 -3.44
CA GLY A 46 -0.67 -5.56 -2.06
C GLY A 46 0.19 -4.77 -1.07
N ASP A 47 1.47 -4.58 -1.41
CA ASP A 47 2.42 -3.81 -0.59
C ASP A 47 1.98 -2.33 -0.47
N LEU A 48 1.52 -1.72 -1.58
CA LEU A 48 0.97 -0.35 -1.56
C LEU A 48 -0.29 -0.25 -0.70
N GLY A 49 -1.18 -1.24 -0.76
CA GLY A 49 -2.38 -1.30 0.07
C GLY A 49 -2.05 -1.42 1.56
N ALA A 50 -1.00 -2.18 1.91
CA ALA A 50 -0.53 -2.30 3.28
C ALA A 50 0.02 -0.95 3.81
N ILE A 51 0.86 -0.28 3.02
CA ILE A 51 1.40 1.05 3.37
C ILE A 51 0.26 2.07 3.57
N GLN A 52 -0.73 2.07 2.69
CA GLN A 52 -1.88 2.97 2.83
C GLN A 52 -2.64 2.71 4.13
N LYS A 53 -2.81 1.45 4.51
CA LYS A 53 -3.50 1.07 5.75
C LYS A 53 -2.72 1.55 6.98
N GLU A 54 -1.41 1.34 7.03
CA GLU A 54 -0.55 1.79 8.12
C GLU A 54 -0.61 3.32 8.28
N MET A 55 -0.56 4.06 7.18
CA MET A 55 -0.67 5.53 7.20
C MET A 55 -1.99 6.01 7.79
N MET A 56 -3.11 5.40 7.42
CA MET A 56 -4.44 5.72 7.99
C MET A 56 -4.50 5.41 9.49
N GLU A 57 -3.95 4.27 9.92
CA GLU A 57 -3.89 3.90 11.34
C GLU A 57 -3.04 4.89 12.15
N GLU A 58 -1.93 5.38 11.60
CA GLU A 58 -1.12 6.43 12.22
C GLU A 58 -1.87 7.76 12.35
N GLU A 59 -2.58 8.19 11.31
CA GLU A 59 -3.41 9.40 11.34
C GLU A 59 -4.50 9.30 12.41
N ASP A 60 -5.19 8.17 12.51
CA ASP A 60 -6.20 7.91 13.53
C ASP A 60 -5.61 7.95 14.95
N LEU A 61 -4.42 7.37 15.15
CA LEU A 61 -3.72 7.43 16.42
C LEU A 61 -3.33 8.87 16.79
N GLN A 62 -2.90 9.67 15.81
CA GLN A 62 -2.60 11.08 16.03
C GLN A 62 -3.85 11.89 16.38
N ALA A 63 -4.97 11.65 15.69
CA ALA A 63 -6.26 12.28 15.98
C ALA A 63 -6.70 11.97 17.42
N LYS A 64 -6.70 10.70 17.81
CA LYS A 64 -7.02 10.26 19.19
C LYS A 64 -6.11 10.91 20.24
N LYS A 65 -4.81 11.02 19.96
CA LYS A 65 -3.85 11.72 20.86
C LYS A 65 -4.18 13.21 21.00
N ARG A 66 -4.60 13.88 19.91
CA ARG A 66 -5.00 15.30 19.94
C ARG A 66 -6.28 15.49 20.74
N GLU A 67 -7.29 14.66 20.52
CA GLU A 67 -8.55 14.65 21.27
C GLU A 67 -8.30 14.40 22.75
N TYR A 68 -7.48 13.40 23.09
CA TYR A 68 -7.11 13.14 24.47
C TYR A 68 -6.45 14.36 25.14
N LYS A 69 -5.53 15.04 24.45
CA LYS A 69 -4.93 16.28 24.97
C LYS A 69 -5.96 17.39 25.17
N LEU A 70 -6.93 17.53 24.27
CA LEU A 70 -8.01 18.53 24.37
C LEU A 70 -8.93 18.24 25.55
N THR A 71 -9.39 17.00 25.70
CA THR A 71 -10.25 16.60 26.83
C THR A 71 -9.55 16.82 28.17
N GLN A 72 -8.24 16.51 28.27
CA GLN A 72 -7.48 16.76 29.49
C GLN A 72 -7.29 18.26 29.76
N ARG A 73 -7.18 19.10 28.73
CA ARG A 73 -7.18 20.56 28.91
C ARG A 73 -8.54 21.08 29.39
N GLN A 74 -9.65 20.56 28.85
CA GLN A 74 -11.00 20.92 29.29
C GLN A 74 -11.23 20.51 30.75
N LYS A 75 -10.92 19.26 31.11
CA LYS A 75 -11.00 18.79 32.50
C LYS A 75 -10.20 19.66 33.48
N ARG A 76 -9.00 20.09 33.08
CA ARG A 76 -8.19 21.02 33.89
C ARG A 76 -8.88 22.38 34.08
N LYS A 77 -9.51 22.92 33.03
CA LYS A 77 -10.28 24.17 33.15
C LYS A 77 -11.48 23.99 34.09
N GLU A 78 -12.22 22.89 33.94
CA GLU A 78 -13.38 22.61 34.81
C GLU A 78 -13.00 22.45 36.28
N LEU A 79 -11.87 21.79 36.59
CA LEU A 79 -11.35 21.68 37.96
C LEU A 79 -10.90 23.04 38.52
N GLU A 80 -10.30 23.88 37.67
CA GLU A 80 -9.92 25.23 38.07
C GLU A 80 -11.15 26.10 38.39
N GLU A 81 -12.21 26.00 37.58
CA GLU A 81 -13.46 26.74 37.76
C GLU A 81 -14.28 26.26 38.97
N LYS A 82 -14.36 24.93 39.20
CA LYS A 82 -15.20 24.36 40.27
C LYS A 82 -14.50 24.27 41.62
N GLU A 83 -13.26 23.80 41.64
CA GLU A 83 -12.53 23.50 42.87
C GLU A 83 -11.41 24.53 43.16
N GLY A 84 -11.19 25.49 42.25
CA GLY A 84 -10.11 26.48 42.38
C GLY A 84 -8.71 25.88 42.20
N VAL A 85 -8.61 24.64 41.70
CA VAL A 85 -7.34 23.92 41.58
C VAL A 85 -6.56 24.41 40.36
N VAL A 86 -5.63 25.34 40.59
CA VAL A 86 -4.78 25.90 39.53
C VAL A 86 -3.53 25.02 39.33
N PRO A 87 -3.14 24.68 38.08
CA PRO A 87 -1.92 23.95 37.82
C PRO A 87 -0.70 24.73 38.32
N HIS A 88 0.17 24.08 39.11
CA HIS A 88 1.40 24.70 39.64
C HIS A 88 2.32 25.28 38.55
N THR A 89 2.28 24.71 37.33
CA THR A 89 3.06 25.20 36.17
C THR A 89 2.50 26.49 35.55
N ARG A 90 1.33 26.97 35.98
CA ARG A 90 0.72 28.20 35.44
C ARG A 90 1.47 29.41 36.00
N ARG A 91 2.16 30.15 35.12
CA ARG A 91 2.79 31.41 35.48
C ARG A 91 1.73 32.46 35.78
N LEU A 92 1.67 32.91 37.04
CA LEU A 92 0.83 34.02 37.49
C LEU A 92 1.30 35.33 36.82
N GLY A 93 0.36 36.20 36.44
CA GLY A 93 0.64 37.53 35.85
C GLY A 93 0.71 37.61 34.32
N ARG A 94 0.52 36.51 33.58
CA ARG A 94 0.46 36.53 32.09
C ARG A 94 -0.95 36.71 31.51
N THR A 95 -1.98 36.61 32.34
CA THR A 95 -3.37 36.86 31.95
C THR A 95 -3.69 38.32 32.23
N LYS A 96 -4.08 39.08 31.20
CA LYS A 96 -4.61 40.43 31.38
C LYS A 96 -5.90 40.31 32.19
N PHE A 97 -5.97 40.98 33.34
CA PHE A 97 -7.22 41.15 34.08
C PHE A 97 -8.22 41.86 33.16
N LYS A 98 -9.34 41.21 32.85
CA LYS A 98 -10.48 41.87 32.21
C LYS A 98 -11.42 42.24 33.35
N GLU A 99 -11.38 43.50 33.75
CA GLU A 99 -12.38 44.08 34.64
C GLU A 99 -13.67 44.21 33.82
N GLU A 100 -14.74 43.53 34.23
CA GLU A 100 -16.07 43.78 33.67
C GLU A 100 -16.50 45.19 34.11
N ALA A 101 -16.81 46.04 33.12
CA ALA A 101 -17.35 47.38 33.29
C ALA A 101 -18.87 47.36 33.20
#